data_AF-A0A922FH80-F1
#
_entry.id   AF-A0A922FH80-F1
#
_cell.length_a   1.000
_cell.length_b   1.000
_cell.length_c   1.000
_cell.angle_alpha   90.00
_cell.angle_beta   90.00
_cell.angle_gamma   90.00
#
_symmetry.space_group_name_H-M   'P 1'
#
loop_
_entity.id
_entity.type
_entity.pdbx_description
1 polymer ?
#
loop_
_entity_poly.entity_id
_entity_poly.type
_entity_poly.pdbx_seq_one_letter_code
_entity_poly.pdbx_strand_id
1 'polypeptide(L)'
;MQTADQQRHILRMLEKSLAREIDLEKKLTDSRQIEEELKLRLNSSEQEVFYLEEEAADVWKRCFQTDNASEVLMGVSKELLGRLQICQFSLNGAFKREAELRSKLEHSTEQLKAKETGYHKLKTSSAELNDSLLAHTNSLKVRLKEAEDKLILSSSEASTLREALSSLENQLKESKFGLLNAKVSADESQVQHNVLTSKSSEMEYVSMDPKENIVDAEYRAESAEAKCKLLEKNNIDLNEQLRLLKGSGSISEKVNLLERQLRESDIQLQYAVASAEASQEKQIMLYSAIGDMENLIKDLKLKVSTAEIRADSAEEKCILLSESNAELNEELSFLRGRLESLEASLHQAQEMKKATAKDIGIRTKVITDLVMQLAIERERLHKQLSSLAMENQILLVRLQHMNKDSSVTIGHNTGENIKEFFFPEHDLAAVSSARGSNEEISELPPSGSEWDKTSKNASIGKTKVRSADITSELETVRRIDAGLLNFKYVSIAMLILLISVVAYLFRQQNCPF
;
A
#
# COMPACT_ATOMS: atom_id res chain seq x y z
N MET A 1 87.88 -32.75 98.83
CA MET A 1 87.97 -31.33 98.40
C MET A 1 88.09 -31.31 96.89
N GLN A 2 87.34 -30.47 96.18
CA GLN A 2 87.68 -30.16 94.78
C GLN A 2 88.98 -29.33 94.75
N THR A 3 89.83 -29.55 93.75
CA THR A 3 91.00 -28.71 93.53
C THR A 3 90.61 -27.42 92.79
N ALA A 4 91.31 -26.32 93.07
CA ALA A 4 90.98 -24.99 92.52
C ALA A 4 90.92 -24.97 90.97
N ASP A 5 91.71 -25.80 90.30
CA ASP A 5 91.70 -25.87 88.83
C ASP A 5 90.48 -26.60 88.25
N GLN A 6 89.84 -27.52 88.99
CA GLN A 6 88.53 -28.05 88.61
C GLN A 6 87.46 -26.94 88.66
N GLN A 7 87.48 -26.10 89.70
CA GLN A 7 86.57 -24.97 89.83
C GLN A 7 86.80 -23.91 88.72
N ARG A 8 88.07 -23.62 88.38
CA ARG A 8 88.42 -22.77 87.22
C ARG A 8 87.94 -23.36 85.89
N HIS A 9 88.02 -24.67 85.70
CA HIS A 9 87.55 -25.32 84.48
C HIS A 9 86.02 -25.22 84.35
N ILE A 10 85.28 -25.46 85.45
CA ILE A 10 83.82 -25.28 85.50
C ILE A 10 83.44 -23.82 85.23
N LEU A 11 84.12 -22.85 85.85
CA LEU A 11 83.88 -21.43 85.59
C LEU A 11 84.07 -21.05 84.11
N ARG A 12 85.17 -21.48 83.47
CA ARG A 12 85.40 -21.26 82.02
C ARG A 12 84.38 -21.97 81.12
N MET A 13 83.83 -23.09 81.55
CA MET A 13 82.75 -23.79 80.84
C MET A 13 81.43 -23.00 80.92
N LEU A 14 81.08 -22.50 82.11
CA LEU A 14 79.90 -21.65 82.33
C LEU A 14 80.02 -20.31 81.60
N GLU A 15 81.17 -19.63 81.68
CA GLU A 15 81.48 -18.38 80.99
C GLU A 15 81.33 -18.52 79.46
N LYS A 16 81.83 -19.61 78.88
CA LYS A 16 81.59 -19.96 77.46
C LYS A 16 80.14 -20.33 77.15
N SER A 17 79.38 -20.85 78.12
CA SER A 17 77.96 -21.12 77.93
C SER A 17 77.16 -19.82 77.89
N LEU A 18 77.32 -18.97 78.90
CA LEU A 18 76.69 -17.66 79.00
C LEU A 18 77.00 -16.77 77.78
N ALA A 19 78.24 -16.76 77.29
CA ALA A 19 78.61 -16.01 76.09
C ALA A 19 77.88 -16.49 74.82
N ARG A 20 77.56 -17.78 74.70
CA ARG A 20 76.75 -18.33 73.60
C ARG A 20 75.25 -18.10 73.81
N GLU A 21 74.80 -18.12 75.06
CA GLU A 21 73.41 -17.84 75.43
C GLU A 21 73.04 -16.39 75.11
N ILE A 22 73.92 -15.43 75.41
CA ILE A 22 73.77 -14.01 75.04
C ILE A 22 73.83 -13.81 73.51
N ASP A 23 74.70 -14.52 72.79
CA ASP A 23 74.75 -14.48 71.32
C ASP A 23 73.49 -15.08 70.67
N LEU A 24 72.90 -16.13 71.27
CA LEU A 24 71.63 -16.71 70.85
C LEU A 24 70.44 -15.79 71.18
N GLU A 25 70.41 -15.18 72.37
CA GLU A 25 69.38 -14.20 72.75
C GLU A 25 69.41 -13.00 71.80
N LYS A 26 70.59 -12.48 71.48
CA LYS A 26 70.74 -11.41 70.49
C LYS A 26 70.25 -11.83 69.11
N LYS A 27 70.61 -13.03 68.63
CA LYS A 27 70.11 -13.55 67.34
C LYS A 27 68.60 -13.72 67.34
N LEU A 28 68.00 -14.05 68.48
CA LEU A 28 66.55 -14.15 68.64
C LEU A 28 65.86 -12.77 68.64
N THR A 29 66.48 -11.74 69.24
CA THR A 29 65.97 -10.35 69.12
C THR A 29 66.13 -9.80 67.70
N ASP A 30 67.29 -10.02 67.07
CA ASP A 30 67.57 -9.61 65.68
C ASP A 30 66.56 -10.30 64.73
N SER A 31 66.30 -11.60 64.92
CA SER A 31 65.30 -12.36 64.14
C SER A 31 63.86 -11.87 64.35
N ARG A 32 63.47 -11.52 65.59
CA ARG A 32 62.12 -10.99 65.88
C ARG A 32 61.92 -9.60 65.26
N GLN A 33 62.97 -8.77 65.21
CA GLN A 33 62.89 -7.48 64.52
C GLN A 33 62.66 -7.66 63.01
N ILE A 34 63.35 -8.63 62.38
CA ILE A 34 63.14 -8.97 60.97
C ILE A 34 61.72 -9.51 60.72
N GLU A 35 61.19 -10.34 61.64
CA GLU A 35 59.82 -10.87 61.55
C GLU A 35 58.76 -9.76 61.55
N GLU A 36 58.83 -8.80 62.48
CA GLU A 36 57.90 -7.67 62.52
C GLU A 36 58.08 -6.71 61.32
N GLU A 37 59.30 -6.54 60.79
CA GLU A 37 59.52 -5.76 59.56
C GLU A 37 58.89 -6.45 58.33
N LEU A 38 59.08 -7.76 58.18
CA LEU A 38 58.48 -8.55 57.09
C LEU A 38 56.96 -8.53 57.15
N LYS A 39 56.39 -8.58 58.36
CA LYS A 39 54.94 -8.50 58.63
C LYS A 39 54.38 -7.11 58.31
N LEU A 40 55.09 -6.03 58.62
CA LEU A 40 54.71 -4.67 58.18
C LEU A 40 54.76 -4.52 56.65
N ARG A 41 55.80 -5.08 56.00
CA ARG A 41 55.93 -5.10 54.53
C ARG A 41 54.82 -5.92 53.87
N LEU A 42 54.46 -7.07 54.43
CA LEU A 42 53.36 -7.92 53.96
C LEU A 42 52.03 -7.17 54.02
N ASN A 43 51.67 -6.61 55.17
CA ASN A 43 50.43 -5.84 55.33
C ASN A 43 50.36 -4.65 54.35
N SER A 44 51.48 -3.97 54.09
CA SER A 44 51.57 -2.90 53.08
C SER A 44 51.31 -3.43 51.67
N SER A 45 51.93 -4.55 51.31
CA SER A 45 51.76 -5.19 50.00
C SER A 45 50.35 -5.74 49.78
N GLU A 46 49.71 -6.29 50.82
CA GLU A 46 48.30 -6.74 50.76
C GLU A 46 47.36 -5.54 50.54
N GLN A 47 47.62 -4.42 51.21
CA GLN A 47 46.84 -3.19 51.04
C GLN A 47 47.03 -2.54 49.66
N GLU A 48 48.24 -2.58 49.09
CA GLU A 48 48.52 -2.15 47.72
C GLU A 48 47.83 -3.05 46.69
N VAL A 49 47.88 -4.37 46.86
CA VAL A 49 47.17 -5.34 46.00
C VAL A 49 45.66 -5.11 46.03
N PHE A 50 45.08 -4.87 47.21
CA PHE A 50 43.65 -4.56 47.34
C PHE A 50 43.22 -3.33 46.53
N TYR A 51 43.99 -2.23 46.59
CA TYR A 51 43.69 -1.02 45.81
C TYR A 51 43.87 -1.25 44.29
N LEU A 52 44.87 -2.03 43.89
CA LEU A 52 45.08 -2.39 42.48
C LEU A 52 43.96 -3.31 41.95
N GLU A 53 43.39 -4.18 42.78
CA GLU A 53 42.24 -5.01 42.44
C GLU A 53 40.96 -4.17 42.27
N GLU A 54 40.72 -3.17 43.13
CA GLU A 54 39.61 -2.23 43.01
C GLU A 54 39.72 -1.36 41.74
N GLU A 55 40.91 -0.79 41.45
CA GLU A 55 41.12 -0.02 40.22
C GLU A 55 40.97 -0.90 38.96
N ALA A 56 41.52 -2.12 38.97
CA ALA A 56 41.36 -3.06 37.87
C ALA A 56 39.88 -3.41 37.63
N ALA A 57 39.10 -3.65 38.70
CA ALA A 57 37.68 -3.95 38.59
C ALA A 57 36.87 -2.81 37.96
N ASP A 58 37.15 -1.54 38.31
CA ASP A 58 36.48 -0.40 37.67
C ASP A 58 36.96 -0.14 36.23
N VAL A 59 38.23 -0.40 35.92
CA VAL A 59 38.73 -0.38 34.53
C VAL A 59 38.03 -1.44 33.68
N TRP A 60 37.94 -2.70 34.15
CA TRP A 60 37.22 -3.77 33.43
C TRP A 60 35.74 -3.42 33.20
N LYS A 61 35.07 -2.86 34.22
CA LYS A 61 33.69 -2.36 34.14
C LYS A 61 33.53 -1.24 33.12
N ARG A 62 34.48 -0.28 33.05
CA ARG A 62 34.48 0.79 32.04
C ARG A 62 34.75 0.26 30.62
N CYS A 63 35.65 -0.71 30.46
CA CYS A 63 35.86 -1.39 29.18
C CYS A 63 34.58 -2.08 28.70
N PHE A 64 33.96 -2.92 29.54
CA PHE A 64 32.71 -3.62 29.20
C PHE A 64 31.56 -2.66 28.84
N GLN A 65 31.43 -1.54 29.57
CA GLN A 65 30.46 -0.49 29.22
C GLN A 65 30.76 0.16 27.86
N THR A 66 32.04 0.35 27.53
CA THR A 66 32.48 0.93 26.25
C THR A 66 32.25 -0.04 25.08
N ASP A 67 32.56 -1.33 25.27
CA ASP A 67 32.33 -2.37 24.26
C ASP A 67 30.83 -2.55 23.97
N ASN A 68 29.98 -2.57 25.01
CA ASN A 68 28.53 -2.63 24.85
C ASN A 68 27.97 -1.38 24.14
N ALA A 69 28.47 -0.19 24.47
CA ALA A 69 28.11 1.05 23.75
C ALA A 69 28.56 1.01 22.28
N SER A 70 29.73 0.44 22.00
CA SER A 70 30.27 0.24 20.65
C SER A 70 29.36 -0.69 19.83
N GLU A 71 28.96 -1.85 20.37
CA GLU A 71 28.08 -2.77 19.63
C GLU A 71 26.66 -2.22 19.42
N VAL A 72 26.13 -1.43 20.37
CA VAL A 72 24.87 -0.69 20.17
C VAL A 72 25.00 0.33 19.03
N LEU A 73 26.07 1.13 18.99
CA LEU A 73 26.33 2.09 17.91
C LEU A 73 26.57 1.40 16.57
N MET A 74 27.27 0.26 16.57
CA MET A 74 27.47 -0.62 15.42
C MET A 74 26.13 -1.14 14.88
N GLY A 75 25.22 -1.57 15.76
CA GLY A 75 23.86 -1.98 15.40
C GLY A 75 23.05 -0.83 14.76
N VAL A 76 23.05 0.35 15.38
CA VAL A 76 22.39 1.55 14.84
C VAL A 76 22.98 1.97 13.49
N SER A 77 24.30 1.85 13.30
CA SER A 77 24.95 2.15 12.02
C SER A 77 24.56 1.16 10.91
N LYS A 78 24.40 -0.14 11.24
CA LYS A 78 23.93 -1.17 10.29
C LYS A 78 22.46 -0.93 9.89
N GLU A 79 21.60 -0.62 10.86
CA GLU A 79 20.19 -0.23 10.68
C GLU A 79 20.06 1.00 9.75
N LEU A 80 20.81 2.07 10.03
CA LEU A 80 20.80 3.30 9.23
C LEU A 80 21.32 3.06 7.79
N LEU A 81 22.35 2.24 7.61
CA LEU A 81 22.86 1.87 6.29
C LEU A 81 21.82 1.09 5.47
N GLY A 82 21.10 0.15 6.08
CA GLY A 82 20.01 -0.57 5.43
C GLY A 82 18.87 0.37 5.00
N ARG A 83 18.46 1.28 5.89
CA ARG A 83 17.45 2.31 5.56
C ARG A 83 17.91 3.22 4.41
N LEU A 84 19.17 3.63 4.39
CA LEU A 84 19.76 4.45 3.32
C LEU A 84 19.71 3.73 1.96
N GLN A 85 20.06 2.43 1.93
CA GLN A 85 19.99 1.61 0.72
C GLN A 85 18.55 1.47 0.19
N ILE A 86 17.58 1.26 1.08
CA ILE A 86 16.15 1.22 0.71
C ILE A 86 15.71 2.57 0.12
N CYS A 87 16.03 3.69 0.78
CA CYS A 87 15.72 5.03 0.27
C CYS A 87 16.37 5.30 -1.09
N GLN A 88 17.62 4.88 -1.31
CA GLN A 88 18.31 5.01 -2.60
C GLN A 88 17.63 4.17 -3.70
N PHE A 89 17.19 2.95 -3.39
CA PHE A 89 16.42 2.12 -4.33
C PHE A 89 15.06 2.75 -4.68
N SER A 90 14.32 3.24 -3.67
CA SER A 90 13.05 3.95 -3.89
C SER A 90 13.22 5.22 -4.72
N LEU A 91 14.29 6.00 -4.49
CA LEU A 91 14.61 7.21 -5.24
C LEU A 91 14.94 6.88 -6.71
N ASN A 92 15.74 5.84 -6.96
CA ASN A 92 16.03 5.35 -8.31
C ASN A 92 14.76 4.88 -9.05
N GLY A 93 13.82 4.25 -8.33
CA GLY A 93 12.50 3.88 -8.87
C GLY A 93 11.62 5.10 -9.20
N ALA A 94 11.64 6.12 -8.33
CA ALA A 94 10.93 7.37 -8.57
C ALA A 94 11.49 8.14 -9.79
N PHE A 95 12.82 8.25 -9.90
CA PHE A 95 13.49 8.93 -11.01
C PHE A 95 13.18 8.27 -12.37
N LYS A 96 13.17 6.92 -12.44
CA LYS A 96 12.74 6.19 -13.64
C LYS A 96 11.29 6.51 -14.03
N ARG A 97 10.37 6.55 -13.05
CA ARG A 97 8.96 6.90 -13.28
C ARG A 97 8.79 8.36 -13.70
N GLU A 98 9.57 9.28 -13.15
CA GLU A 98 9.57 10.68 -13.57
C GLU A 98 10.04 10.83 -15.03
N ALA A 99 11.12 10.15 -15.42
CA ALA A 99 11.61 10.16 -16.80
C ALA A 99 10.56 9.60 -17.80
N GLU A 100 9.87 8.52 -17.44
CA GLU A 100 8.77 7.96 -18.22
C GLU A 100 7.59 8.95 -18.36
N LEU A 101 7.21 9.62 -17.27
CA LEU A 101 6.14 10.61 -17.27
C LEU A 101 6.52 11.88 -18.06
N ARG A 102 7.79 12.34 -17.98
CA ARG A 102 8.31 13.44 -18.80
C ARG A 102 8.21 13.11 -20.29
N SER A 103 8.67 11.92 -20.71
CA SER A 103 8.57 11.48 -22.11
C SER A 103 7.11 11.40 -22.61
N LYS A 104 6.20 10.88 -21.77
CA LYS A 104 4.76 10.87 -22.08
C LYS A 104 4.16 12.27 -22.20
N LEU A 105 4.57 13.20 -21.34
CA LEU A 105 4.13 14.60 -21.37
C LEU A 105 4.66 15.34 -22.60
N GLU A 106 5.92 15.12 -22.97
CA GLU A 106 6.57 15.70 -24.15
C GLU A 106 5.85 15.27 -25.44
N HIS A 107 5.68 13.96 -25.65
CA HIS A 107 4.91 13.41 -26.77
C HIS A 107 3.45 13.91 -26.79
N SER A 108 2.80 14.04 -25.63
CA SER A 108 1.44 14.60 -25.55
C SER A 108 1.39 16.08 -25.94
N THR A 109 2.45 16.84 -25.61
CA THR A 109 2.62 18.25 -25.97
C THR A 109 2.88 18.42 -27.47
N GLU A 110 3.64 17.52 -28.09
CA GLU A 110 3.82 17.47 -29.55
C GLU A 110 2.52 17.14 -30.28
N GLN A 111 1.75 16.15 -29.81
CA GLN A 111 0.42 15.88 -30.35
C GLN A 111 -0.54 17.06 -30.20
N LEU A 112 -0.45 17.84 -29.13
CA LEU A 112 -1.25 19.04 -28.94
C LEU A 112 -0.89 20.12 -29.97
N LYS A 113 0.41 20.40 -30.17
CA LYS A 113 0.91 21.32 -31.22
C LYS A 113 0.49 20.88 -32.63
N ALA A 114 0.51 19.58 -32.91
CA ALA A 114 0.03 19.03 -34.19
C ALA A 114 -1.48 19.21 -34.39
N LYS A 115 -2.28 19.04 -33.33
CA LYS A 115 -3.73 19.31 -33.35
C LYS A 115 -4.05 20.81 -33.48
N GLU A 116 -3.29 21.67 -32.80
CA GLU A 116 -3.44 23.12 -32.84
C GLU A 116 -3.11 23.70 -34.22
N THR A 117 -1.98 23.29 -34.83
CA THR A 117 -1.66 23.66 -36.22
C THR A 117 -2.68 23.14 -37.23
N GLY A 118 -3.20 21.91 -37.03
CA GLY A 118 -4.33 21.37 -37.79
C GLY A 118 -5.61 22.20 -37.65
N TYR A 119 -5.96 22.61 -36.42
CA TYR A 119 -7.11 23.47 -36.14
C TYR A 119 -6.97 24.85 -36.79
N HIS A 120 -5.78 25.47 -36.72
CA HIS A 120 -5.51 26.73 -37.41
C HIS A 120 -5.70 26.62 -38.93
N LYS A 121 -5.21 25.54 -39.56
CA LYS A 121 -5.40 25.29 -40.99
C LYS A 121 -6.87 25.02 -41.36
N LEU A 122 -7.62 24.32 -40.50
CA LEU A 122 -9.06 24.13 -40.70
C LEU A 122 -9.82 25.48 -40.58
N LYS A 123 -9.40 26.34 -39.66
CA LYS A 123 -9.98 27.67 -39.41
C LYS A 123 -9.74 28.64 -40.57
N THR A 124 -8.56 28.65 -41.20
CA THR A 124 -8.33 29.45 -42.42
C THR A 124 -9.16 28.93 -43.59
N SER A 125 -9.14 27.60 -43.83
CA SER A 125 -9.94 26.98 -44.90
C SER A 125 -11.45 27.20 -44.72
N SER A 126 -11.95 27.24 -43.48
CA SER A 126 -13.33 27.59 -43.19
C SER A 126 -13.65 29.07 -43.45
N ALA A 127 -12.69 29.99 -43.30
CA ALA A 127 -12.87 31.39 -43.66
C ALA A 127 -12.88 31.55 -45.19
N GLU A 128 -11.91 30.95 -45.89
CA GLU A 128 -11.82 30.90 -47.35
C GLU A 128 -13.10 30.34 -47.99
N LEU A 129 -13.68 29.28 -47.39
CA LEU A 129 -14.95 28.69 -47.85
C LEU A 129 -16.14 29.63 -47.62
N ASN A 130 -16.21 30.31 -46.47
CA ASN A 130 -17.26 31.30 -46.20
C ASN A 130 -17.19 32.50 -47.15
N ASP A 131 -15.99 33.02 -47.45
CA ASP A 131 -15.79 34.11 -48.40
C ASP A 131 -16.16 33.67 -49.84
N SER A 132 -15.79 32.45 -50.22
CA SER A 132 -16.19 31.83 -51.50
C SER A 132 -17.72 31.65 -51.60
N LEU A 133 -18.37 31.22 -50.52
CA LEU A 133 -19.83 31.05 -50.46
C LEU A 133 -20.56 32.41 -50.49
N LEU A 134 -20.02 33.43 -49.83
CA LEU A 134 -20.50 34.82 -49.91
C LEU A 134 -20.40 35.35 -51.36
N ALA A 135 -19.25 35.16 -52.01
CA ALA A 135 -19.03 35.54 -53.40
C ALA A 135 -19.99 34.80 -54.36
N HIS A 136 -20.19 33.50 -54.15
CA HIS A 136 -21.13 32.70 -54.94
C HIS A 136 -22.59 33.14 -54.73
N THR A 137 -23.01 33.41 -53.49
CA THR A 137 -24.33 33.96 -53.16
C THR A 137 -24.54 35.32 -53.82
N ASN A 138 -23.54 36.21 -53.82
CA ASN A 138 -23.61 37.49 -54.50
C ASN A 138 -23.71 37.34 -56.03
N SER A 139 -22.93 36.42 -56.64
CA SER A 139 -23.05 36.06 -58.05
C SER A 139 -24.43 35.51 -58.41
N LEU A 140 -24.99 34.60 -57.60
CA LEU A 140 -26.34 34.09 -57.79
C LEU A 140 -27.39 35.19 -57.67
N LYS A 141 -27.25 36.12 -56.72
CA LYS A 141 -28.16 37.26 -56.55
C LYS A 141 -28.17 38.20 -57.77
N VAL A 142 -27.02 38.41 -58.41
CA VAL A 142 -26.93 39.15 -59.68
C VAL A 142 -27.62 38.39 -60.82
N ARG A 143 -27.32 37.09 -60.99
CA ARG A 143 -27.95 36.26 -62.05
C ARG A 143 -29.46 36.09 -61.86
N LEU A 144 -29.94 36.00 -60.62
CA LEU A 144 -31.36 35.92 -60.30
C LEU A 144 -32.06 37.20 -60.75
N LYS A 145 -31.49 38.36 -60.44
CA LYS A 145 -32.02 39.64 -60.92
C LYS A 145 -32.00 39.74 -62.45
N GLU A 146 -30.89 39.34 -63.10
CA GLU A 146 -30.81 39.31 -64.56
C GLU A 146 -31.85 38.37 -65.20
N ALA A 147 -32.16 37.25 -64.55
CA ALA A 147 -33.20 36.32 -64.98
C ALA A 147 -34.62 36.86 -64.71
N GLU A 148 -34.82 37.62 -63.63
CA GLU A 148 -36.07 38.32 -63.31
C GLU A 148 -36.34 39.44 -64.33
N ASP A 149 -35.34 40.28 -64.61
CA ASP A 149 -35.38 41.33 -65.64
C ASP A 149 -35.68 40.73 -67.04
N LYS A 150 -35.09 39.57 -67.38
CA LYS A 150 -35.38 38.82 -68.63
C LYS A 150 -36.76 38.16 -68.64
N LEU A 151 -37.23 37.64 -67.50
CA LEU A 151 -38.58 37.06 -67.39
C LEU A 151 -39.65 38.14 -67.60
N ILE A 152 -39.43 39.35 -67.08
CA ILE A 152 -40.28 40.51 -67.35
C ILE A 152 -40.29 40.81 -68.85
N LEU A 153 -39.12 40.91 -69.49
CA LEU A 153 -39.02 41.14 -70.94
C LEU A 153 -39.77 40.07 -71.75
N SER A 154 -39.47 38.79 -71.55
CA SER A 154 -40.11 37.71 -72.30
C SER A 154 -41.56 37.45 -71.91
N SER A 155 -42.05 37.96 -70.77
CA SER A 155 -43.50 38.02 -70.49
C SER A 155 -44.23 39.07 -71.35
N SER A 156 -43.54 40.19 -71.67
CA SER A 156 -44.02 41.18 -72.65
C SER A 156 -43.97 40.63 -74.07
N GLU A 157 -42.94 39.88 -74.43
CA GLU A 157 -42.86 39.17 -75.72
C GLU A 157 -43.96 38.10 -75.81
N ALA A 158 -44.18 37.32 -74.73
CA ALA A 158 -45.22 36.29 -74.67
C ALA A 158 -46.65 36.83 -74.73
N SER A 159 -46.90 38.08 -74.34
CA SER A 159 -48.21 38.73 -74.55
C SER A 159 -48.42 39.07 -76.03
N THR A 160 -47.44 39.66 -76.72
CA THR A 160 -47.54 39.90 -78.18
C THR A 160 -47.62 38.60 -78.99
N LEU A 161 -46.89 37.56 -78.57
CA LEU A 161 -47.00 36.22 -79.15
C LEU A 161 -48.35 35.57 -78.86
N ARG A 162 -48.98 35.79 -77.69
CA ARG A 162 -50.34 35.29 -77.39
C ARG A 162 -51.39 35.95 -78.26
N GLU A 163 -51.25 37.24 -78.58
CA GLU A 163 -52.11 37.93 -79.53
C GLU A 163 -51.96 37.34 -80.95
N ALA A 164 -50.72 37.11 -81.39
CA ALA A 164 -50.44 36.42 -82.66
C ALA A 164 -50.96 34.96 -82.68
N LEU A 165 -50.83 34.21 -81.58
CA LEU A 165 -51.32 32.84 -81.46
C LEU A 165 -52.85 32.79 -81.46
N SER A 166 -53.53 33.80 -80.91
CA SER A 166 -55.00 33.94 -81.06
C SER A 166 -55.40 34.10 -82.53
N SER A 167 -54.63 34.88 -83.31
CA SER A 167 -54.82 34.97 -84.77
C SER A 167 -54.54 33.64 -85.48
N LEU A 168 -53.62 32.81 -84.98
CA LEU A 168 -53.24 31.52 -85.59
C LEU A 168 -54.17 30.35 -85.18
N GLU A 169 -54.72 30.37 -83.97
CA GLU A 169 -55.71 29.37 -83.51
C GLU A 169 -57.00 29.46 -84.34
N ASN A 170 -57.36 30.66 -84.79
CA ASN A 170 -58.46 30.87 -85.73
C ASN A 170 -58.19 30.20 -87.09
N GLN A 171 -56.95 30.21 -87.60
CA GLN A 171 -56.55 29.46 -88.80
C GLN A 171 -56.53 27.93 -88.54
N LEU A 172 -56.11 27.49 -87.34
CA LEU A 172 -56.07 26.06 -87.00
C LEU A 172 -57.48 25.44 -86.93
N LYS A 173 -58.51 26.22 -86.56
CA LYS A 173 -59.92 25.79 -86.60
C LYS A 173 -60.42 25.54 -88.02
N GLU A 174 -59.87 26.25 -89.01
CA GLU A 174 -60.17 26.06 -90.44
C GLU A 174 -59.39 24.87 -91.03
N SER A 175 -58.16 24.61 -90.56
CA SER A 175 -57.37 23.45 -90.96
C SER A 175 -57.88 22.09 -90.42
N LYS A 176 -58.84 22.08 -89.47
CA LYS A 176 -59.27 20.86 -88.77
C LYS A 176 -60.37 20.06 -89.50
N PHE A 177 -60.36 20.08 -90.84
CA PHE A 177 -61.18 19.22 -91.70
C PHE A 177 -60.32 18.22 -92.52
N GLY A 178 -59.07 17.99 -92.10
CA GLY A 178 -58.11 17.11 -92.77
C GLY A 178 -57.82 15.81 -92.01
N LEU A 179 -58.23 14.69 -92.62
CA LEU A 179 -57.76 13.31 -92.43
C LEU A 179 -57.85 12.65 -91.03
N LEU A 180 -58.72 11.64 -90.95
CA LEU A 180 -58.84 10.66 -89.86
C LEU A 180 -58.55 9.27 -90.44
N ASN A 181 -57.51 8.54 -89.99
CA ASN A 181 -57.38 7.09 -90.21
C ASN A 181 -56.23 6.35 -89.46
N ALA A 182 -56.58 5.21 -88.83
CA ALA A 182 -55.92 3.88 -88.83
C ALA A 182 -54.51 3.56 -88.24
N LYS A 183 -54.49 2.92 -87.04
CA LYS A 183 -54.33 1.43 -86.81
C LYS A 183 -52.95 0.73 -86.50
N VAL A 184 -52.71 0.42 -85.20
CA VAL A 184 -52.31 -0.89 -84.53
C VAL A 184 -50.86 -1.51 -84.61
N SER A 185 -50.49 -2.33 -83.58
CA SER A 185 -49.34 -3.28 -83.38
C SER A 185 -47.99 -2.76 -82.81
N ALA A 186 -47.06 -3.52 -82.17
CA ALA A 186 -46.98 -4.86 -81.50
C ALA A 186 -45.56 -5.10 -80.84
N ASP A 187 -45.12 -6.21 -80.19
CA ASP A 187 -45.57 -7.06 -79.05
C ASP A 187 -44.41 -8.04 -78.56
N GLU A 188 -44.50 -8.67 -77.36
CA GLU A 188 -43.71 -9.85 -76.79
C GLU A 188 -42.16 -9.72 -76.49
N SER A 189 -41.40 -10.57 -75.71
CA SER A 189 -41.60 -11.55 -74.57
C SER A 189 -40.23 -12.14 -73.98
N GLN A 190 -40.27 -13.10 -73.01
CA GLN A 190 -39.23 -14.05 -72.45
C GLN A 190 -38.28 -13.76 -71.22
N VAL A 191 -37.57 -14.79 -70.68
CA VAL A 191 -37.08 -14.93 -69.25
C VAL A 191 -36.05 -16.11 -68.97
N GLN A 192 -35.49 -16.26 -67.72
CA GLN A 192 -34.77 -17.44 -67.05
C GLN A 192 -33.20 -17.61 -67.15
N HIS A 193 -32.39 -18.35 -66.31
CA HIS A 193 -32.44 -18.98 -64.93
C HIS A 193 -31.12 -19.76 -64.47
N ASN A 194 -30.69 -19.66 -63.18
CA ASN A 194 -29.74 -20.52 -62.35
C ASN A 194 -28.24 -20.79 -62.75
N VAL A 195 -27.23 -21.26 -61.96
CA VAL A 195 -26.90 -21.65 -60.52
C VAL A 195 -26.30 -23.10 -60.30
N LEU A 196 -25.19 -23.22 -59.52
CA LEU A 196 -24.59 -24.40 -58.78
C LEU A 196 -23.46 -25.34 -59.37
N THR A 197 -22.96 -26.33 -58.58
CA THR A 197 -21.55 -26.84 -58.50
C THR A 197 -21.36 -28.34 -58.12
N SER A 198 -20.29 -29.09 -58.55
CA SER A 198 -19.75 -30.31 -57.84
C SER A 198 -18.43 -31.03 -58.34
N LYS A 199 -17.62 -31.58 -57.39
CA LYS A 199 -16.96 -32.96 -57.31
C LYS A 199 -15.49 -33.33 -57.75
N SER A 200 -14.86 -34.22 -56.92
CA SER A 200 -13.79 -35.27 -57.15
C SER A 200 -12.29 -34.88 -57.38
N SER A 201 -11.23 -35.74 -57.22
CA SER A 201 -10.83 -36.87 -56.29
C SER A 201 -9.38 -37.41 -56.60
N GLU A 202 -8.77 -38.31 -55.76
CA GLU A 202 -7.53 -39.17 -55.98
C GLU A 202 -6.11 -38.50 -55.93
N MET A 203 -4.91 -39.16 -55.74
CA MET A 203 -4.42 -40.42 -55.08
C MET A 203 -2.84 -40.52 -55.06
N GLU A 204 -2.23 -41.25 -54.08
CA GLU A 204 -0.90 -41.99 -54.04
C GLU A 204 0.53 -41.37 -53.98
N TYR A 205 1.46 -42.07 -53.27
CA TYR A 205 2.95 -41.96 -53.31
C TYR A 205 3.70 -43.21 -52.73
N VAL A 206 5.01 -43.38 -53.03
CA VAL A 206 5.84 -44.64 -52.98
C VAL A 206 7.09 -44.47 -52.06
N SER A 207 7.65 -45.38 -51.24
CA SER A 207 7.60 -46.86 -50.99
C SER A 207 8.77 -47.71 -51.57
N MET A 208 9.73 -48.16 -50.73
CA MET A 208 10.89 -49.05 -51.04
C MET A 208 11.53 -49.65 -49.74
N ASP A 209 12.32 -50.75 -49.84
CA ASP A 209 12.73 -51.62 -48.69
C ASP A 209 14.21 -52.20 -48.80
N PRO A 210 14.72 -53.31 -48.16
CA PRO A 210 15.79 -53.23 -47.14
C PRO A 210 16.99 -54.22 -47.25
N LYS A 211 17.93 -54.20 -46.27
CA LYS A 211 18.90 -55.27 -45.79
C LYS A 211 19.82 -54.71 -44.65
N GLU A 212 20.52 -55.43 -43.75
CA GLU A 212 20.52 -56.84 -43.24
C GLU A 212 21.20 -56.92 -41.82
N ASN A 213 21.76 -58.09 -41.41
CA ASN A 213 22.14 -58.51 -40.05
C ASN A 213 23.66 -58.59 -39.73
N ILE A 214 24.01 -58.59 -38.41
CA ILE A 214 25.10 -59.27 -37.62
C ILE A 214 25.22 -58.46 -36.31
N VAL A 215 24.89 -58.88 -35.07
CA VAL A 215 25.03 -60.12 -34.24
C VAL A 215 26.29 -60.12 -33.35
N ASP A 216 26.07 -60.30 -32.03
CA ASP A 216 27.01 -60.15 -30.91
C ASP A 216 27.65 -61.47 -30.39
N ALA A 217 28.68 -61.29 -29.53
CA ALA A 217 29.05 -62.13 -28.38
C ALA A 217 29.77 -63.50 -28.55
N GLU A 218 31.11 -63.48 -28.62
CA GLU A 218 32.10 -64.44 -28.06
C GLU A 218 33.51 -63.86 -28.35
N TYR A 219 34.50 -63.65 -27.48
CA TYR A 219 34.84 -63.94 -26.06
C TYR A 219 35.43 -65.33 -25.71
N ARG A 220 36.65 -65.27 -25.14
CA ARG A 220 37.09 -66.07 -23.96
C ARG A 220 37.73 -67.47 -24.18
N ALA A 221 38.58 -67.65 -25.19
CA ALA A 221 39.35 -68.92 -25.39
C ALA A 221 40.87 -68.87 -25.08
N GLU A 222 41.62 -67.82 -25.49
CA GLU A 222 43.09 -67.94 -25.65
C GLU A 222 43.97 -67.54 -24.43
N SER A 223 43.41 -67.06 -23.32
CA SER A 223 44.20 -66.45 -22.22
C SER A 223 44.76 -67.44 -21.16
N ALA A 224 44.61 -68.76 -21.35
CA ALA A 224 44.87 -69.75 -20.29
C ALA A 224 46.23 -70.48 -20.38
N GLU A 225 46.77 -70.74 -21.58
CA GLU A 225 47.88 -71.69 -21.77
C GLU A 225 49.23 -71.20 -21.21
N ALA A 226 49.46 -69.88 -21.17
CA ALA A 226 50.73 -69.28 -20.79
C ALA A 226 51.18 -69.56 -19.34
N LYS A 227 50.26 -69.97 -18.45
CA LYS A 227 50.56 -70.11 -17.01
C LYS A 227 51.24 -71.43 -16.60
N CYS A 228 51.15 -72.48 -17.42
CA CYS A 228 51.71 -73.79 -17.05
C CYS A 228 53.25 -73.86 -17.13
N LYS A 229 53.89 -73.06 -17.98
CA LYS A 229 55.35 -73.12 -18.25
C LYS A 229 56.23 -72.43 -17.20
N LEU A 230 55.65 -71.77 -16.19
CA LEU A 230 56.40 -71.04 -15.16
C LEU A 230 56.71 -71.88 -13.92
N LEU A 231 55.89 -72.88 -13.61
CA LEU A 231 55.91 -73.62 -12.33
C LEU A 231 57.03 -74.67 -12.26
N GLU A 232 57.33 -75.31 -13.39
CA GLU A 232 58.37 -76.36 -13.51
C GLU A 232 59.77 -75.84 -13.17
N LYS A 233 60.06 -74.57 -13.52
CA LYS A 233 61.37 -73.94 -13.31
C LYS A 233 61.72 -73.69 -11.83
N ASN A 234 60.72 -73.51 -10.96
CA ASN A 234 60.94 -73.26 -9.53
C ASN A 234 61.37 -74.52 -8.76
N ASN A 235 61.00 -75.72 -9.21
CA ASN A 235 61.31 -76.97 -8.49
C ASN A 235 62.79 -77.39 -8.59
N ILE A 236 63.51 -76.91 -9.60
CA ILE A 236 64.92 -77.25 -9.82
C ILE A 236 65.83 -76.46 -8.85
N ASP A 237 65.51 -75.19 -8.59
CA ASP A 237 66.32 -74.29 -7.77
C ASP A 237 66.37 -74.71 -6.29
N LEU A 238 65.20 -75.03 -5.71
CA LEU A 238 65.07 -75.47 -4.31
C LEU A 238 65.92 -76.71 -3.96
N ASN A 239 66.12 -77.62 -4.91
CA ASN A 239 66.87 -78.85 -4.69
C ASN A 239 68.40 -78.62 -4.66
N GLU A 240 68.88 -77.59 -5.38
CA GLU A 240 70.29 -77.21 -5.39
C GLU A 240 70.70 -76.52 -4.08
N GLN A 241 69.83 -75.66 -3.53
CA GLN A 241 70.08 -74.98 -2.25
C GLN A 241 70.24 -75.98 -1.08
N LEU A 242 69.44 -77.06 -1.06
CA LEU A 242 69.52 -78.12 -0.05
C LEU A 242 70.86 -78.88 -0.05
N ARG A 243 71.55 -78.91 -1.20
CA ARG A 243 72.83 -79.63 -1.39
C ARG A 243 74.00 -78.93 -0.70
N LEU A 244 73.97 -77.60 -0.62
CA LEU A 244 75.05 -76.77 -0.06
C LEU A 244 75.10 -76.81 1.48
N LEU A 245 73.98 -77.03 2.16
CA LEU A 245 73.89 -76.92 3.63
C LEU A 245 74.63 -78.05 4.39
N LYS A 246 75.00 -79.13 3.71
CA LYS A 246 75.46 -80.39 4.34
C LYS A 246 76.98 -80.60 4.35
N GLY A 247 77.77 -79.66 3.80
CA GLY A 247 79.18 -79.91 3.44
C GLY A 247 80.18 -78.78 3.70
N SER A 248 80.26 -78.24 4.92
CA SER A 248 81.47 -77.52 5.38
C SER A 248 81.60 -77.49 6.91
N GLY A 249 82.83 -77.69 7.39
CA GLY A 249 83.20 -77.68 8.81
C GLY A 249 83.87 -76.36 9.20
N SER A 250 83.07 -75.38 9.60
CA SER A 250 83.54 -74.10 10.16
C SER A 250 82.52 -73.54 11.12
N ILE A 251 82.84 -73.51 12.42
CA ILE A 251 81.95 -72.96 13.45
C ILE A 251 82.09 -71.42 13.49
N SER A 252 83.30 -70.89 13.28
CA SER A 252 83.56 -69.45 13.32
C SER A 252 82.83 -68.69 12.20
N GLU A 253 82.78 -69.21 10.97
CA GLU A 253 82.07 -68.54 9.87
C GLU A 253 80.55 -68.60 10.08
N LYS A 254 80.04 -69.66 10.70
CA LYS A 254 78.63 -69.74 11.12
C LYS A 254 78.31 -68.73 12.23
N VAL A 255 79.19 -68.53 13.20
CA VAL A 255 79.04 -67.48 14.24
C VAL A 255 79.05 -66.09 13.60
N ASN A 256 80.01 -65.79 12.72
CA ASN A 256 80.07 -64.49 12.03
C ASN A 256 78.83 -64.23 11.14
N LEU A 257 78.30 -65.28 10.49
CA LEU A 257 77.05 -65.20 9.72
C LEU A 257 75.84 -64.93 10.62
N LEU A 258 75.73 -65.65 11.74
CA LEU A 258 74.66 -65.46 12.74
C LEU A 258 74.73 -64.08 13.40
N GLU A 259 75.93 -63.57 13.70
CA GLU A 259 76.09 -62.21 14.24
C GLU A 259 75.68 -61.15 13.22
N ARG A 260 76.01 -61.35 11.93
CA ARG A 260 75.54 -60.48 10.84
C ARG A 260 74.02 -60.54 10.66
N GLN A 261 73.42 -61.72 10.76
CA GLN A 261 71.96 -61.89 10.73
C GLN A 261 71.28 -61.28 11.97
N LEU A 262 71.91 -61.35 13.14
CA LEU A 262 71.40 -60.71 14.36
C LEU A 262 71.43 -59.18 14.24
N ARG A 263 72.52 -58.60 13.74
CA ARG A 263 72.63 -57.15 13.47
C ARG A 263 71.62 -56.68 12.42
N GLU A 264 71.43 -57.44 11.35
CA GLU A 264 70.40 -57.19 10.32
C GLU A 264 68.99 -57.27 10.93
N SER A 265 68.70 -58.29 11.74
CA SER A 265 67.41 -58.46 12.41
C SER A 265 67.15 -57.36 13.46
N ASP A 266 68.18 -56.83 14.11
CA ASP A 266 68.06 -55.71 15.05
C ASP A 266 67.76 -54.40 14.32
N ILE A 267 68.41 -54.14 13.18
CA ILE A 267 68.07 -53.01 12.30
C ILE A 267 66.63 -53.11 11.79
N GLN A 268 66.19 -54.30 11.39
CA GLN A 268 64.81 -54.55 10.96
C GLN A 268 63.80 -54.39 12.10
N LEU A 269 64.17 -54.79 13.33
CA LEU A 269 63.36 -54.57 14.53
C LEU A 269 63.25 -53.07 14.86
N GLN A 270 64.35 -52.32 14.85
CA GLN A 270 64.35 -50.88 15.05
C GLN A 270 63.49 -50.15 14.01
N TYR A 271 63.58 -50.55 12.73
CA TYR A 271 62.71 -50.01 11.68
C TYR A 271 61.23 -50.35 11.91
N ALA A 272 60.92 -51.58 12.33
CA ALA A 272 59.55 -51.98 12.66
C ALA A 272 58.98 -51.23 13.87
N VAL A 273 59.80 -50.97 14.90
CA VAL A 273 59.43 -50.16 16.08
C VAL A 273 59.17 -48.71 15.67
N ALA A 274 60.09 -48.05 14.96
CA ALA A 274 59.90 -46.68 14.50
C ALA A 274 58.67 -46.54 13.56
N SER A 275 58.41 -47.56 12.72
CA SER A 275 57.20 -47.62 11.89
C SER A 275 55.92 -47.78 12.73
N ALA A 276 55.96 -48.56 13.82
CA ALA A 276 54.84 -48.73 14.72
C ALA A 276 54.56 -47.44 15.51
N GLU A 277 55.59 -46.81 16.07
CA GLU A 277 55.52 -45.53 16.78
C GLU A 277 54.93 -44.42 15.89
N ALA A 278 55.43 -44.27 14.65
CA ALA A 278 54.88 -43.31 13.68
C ALA A 278 53.42 -43.61 13.30
N SER A 279 53.02 -44.89 13.29
CA SER A 279 51.62 -45.28 13.07
C SER A 279 50.72 -44.96 14.27
N GLN A 280 51.24 -45.08 15.49
CA GLN A 280 50.55 -44.73 16.74
C GLN A 280 50.39 -43.22 16.90
N GLU A 281 51.43 -42.43 16.61
CA GLU A 281 51.35 -40.96 16.60
C GLU A 281 50.31 -40.49 15.57
N LYS A 282 50.31 -41.06 14.36
CA LYS A 282 49.28 -40.80 13.35
C LYS A 282 47.88 -41.15 13.85
N GLN A 283 47.71 -42.25 14.59
CA GLN A 283 46.41 -42.62 15.17
C GLN A 283 45.96 -41.63 16.26
N ILE A 284 46.87 -41.15 17.12
CA ILE A 284 46.59 -40.12 18.14
C ILE A 284 46.16 -38.80 17.45
N MET A 285 46.90 -38.37 16.42
CA MET A 285 46.56 -37.19 15.62
C MET A 285 45.17 -37.30 14.98
N LEU A 286 44.81 -38.46 14.43
CA LEU A 286 43.49 -38.72 13.86
C LEU A 286 42.39 -38.67 14.92
N TYR A 287 42.59 -39.23 16.11
CA TYR A 287 41.60 -39.13 17.19
C TYR A 287 41.41 -37.69 17.70
N SER A 288 42.48 -36.89 17.78
CA SER A 288 42.36 -35.45 18.10
C SER A 288 41.50 -34.74 17.07
N ALA A 289 41.81 -34.91 15.78
CA ALA A 289 41.07 -34.28 14.68
C ALA A 289 39.59 -34.72 14.63
N ILE A 290 39.29 -35.98 14.98
CA ILE A 290 37.90 -36.46 15.12
C ILE A 290 37.20 -35.74 16.29
N GLY A 291 37.85 -35.58 17.44
CA GLY A 291 37.31 -34.83 18.58
C GLY A 291 37.01 -33.36 18.25
N ASP A 292 37.90 -32.70 17.51
CA ASP A 292 37.70 -31.34 17.02
C ASP A 292 36.50 -31.24 16.06
N MET A 293 36.37 -32.19 15.13
CA MET A 293 35.22 -32.29 14.23
C MET A 293 33.90 -32.57 14.98
N GLU A 294 33.90 -33.45 15.98
CA GLU A 294 32.72 -33.67 16.82
C GLU A 294 32.28 -32.41 17.55
N ASN A 295 33.23 -31.63 18.07
CA ASN A 295 32.94 -30.39 18.80
C ASN A 295 32.39 -29.32 17.85
N LEU A 296 32.93 -29.21 16.63
CA LEU A 296 32.36 -28.40 15.56
C LEU A 296 30.93 -28.85 15.19
N ILE A 297 30.67 -30.16 15.10
CA ILE A 297 29.33 -30.69 14.82
C ILE A 297 28.34 -30.35 15.95
N LYS A 298 28.76 -30.40 17.22
CA LYS A 298 27.94 -30.02 18.39
C LYS A 298 27.59 -28.53 18.35
N ASP A 299 28.56 -27.66 18.07
CA ASP A 299 28.38 -26.21 17.91
C ASP A 299 27.47 -25.85 16.71
N LEU A 300 27.72 -26.44 15.54
CA LEU A 300 26.90 -26.24 14.35
C LEU A 300 25.46 -26.69 14.58
N LYS A 301 25.23 -27.83 15.28
CA LYS A 301 23.88 -28.29 15.62
C LYS A 301 23.14 -27.31 16.53
N LEU A 302 23.82 -26.77 17.56
CA LEU A 302 23.25 -25.74 18.44
C LEU A 302 22.92 -24.45 17.67
N LYS A 303 23.79 -24.03 16.74
CA LYS A 303 23.56 -22.88 15.86
C LYS A 303 22.39 -23.09 14.91
N VAL A 304 22.23 -24.31 14.35
CA VAL A 304 21.06 -24.67 13.53
C VAL A 304 19.77 -24.57 14.33
N SER A 305 19.65 -25.23 15.49
CA SER A 305 18.41 -25.13 16.30
C SER A 305 18.14 -23.70 16.81
N THR A 306 19.17 -22.89 17.03
CA THR A 306 19.01 -21.46 17.36
C THR A 306 18.54 -20.63 16.16
N ALA A 307 18.89 -21.02 14.94
CA ALA A 307 18.41 -20.38 13.71
C ALA A 307 16.99 -20.83 13.35
N GLU A 308 16.66 -22.10 13.60
CA GLU A 308 15.34 -22.73 13.44
C GLU A 308 14.29 -22.01 14.32
N ILE A 309 14.50 -21.93 15.63
CA ILE A 309 13.63 -21.18 16.57
C ILE A 309 13.48 -19.70 16.17
N ARG A 310 14.51 -19.09 15.56
CA ARG A 310 14.44 -17.71 15.05
C ARG A 310 13.61 -17.61 13.76
N ALA A 311 13.64 -18.63 12.89
CA ALA A 311 12.82 -18.71 11.70
C ALA A 311 11.35 -18.91 12.07
N ASP A 312 11.03 -19.84 12.96
CA ASP A 312 9.67 -20.07 13.47
C ASP A 312 9.07 -18.78 14.06
N SER A 313 9.84 -18.10 14.92
CA SER A 313 9.43 -16.82 15.51
C SER A 313 9.42 -15.64 14.52
N ALA A 314 9.98 -15.79 13.33
CA ALA A 314 9.81 -14.81 12.25
C ALA A 314 8.57 -15.13 11.41
N GLU A 315 8.29 -16.41 11.15
CA GLU A 315 7.08 -16.88 10.46
C GLU A 315 5.81 -16.51 11.22
N GLU A 316 5.76 -16.76 12.54
CA GLU A 316 4.65 -16.36 13.41
C GLU A 316 4.35 -14.85 13.32
N LYS A 317 5.39 -14.01 13.30
CA LYS A 317 5.25 -12.55 13.15
C LYS A 317 4.77 -12.17 11.75
N CYS A 318 5.24 -12.86 10.70
CA CYS A 318 4.79 -12.65 9.32
C CYS A 318 3.32 -13.04 9.14
N ILE A 319 2.85 -14.10 9.81
CA ILE A 319 1.43 -14.50 9.83
C ILE A 319 0.59 -13.40 10.47
N LEU A 320 0.90 -12.99 11.70
CA LEU A 320 0.15 -11.96 12.44
C LEU A 320 0.13 -10.61 11.71
N LEU A 321 1.24 -10.21 11.09
CA LEU A 321 1.30 -9.01 10.24
C LEU A 321 0.46 -9.15 8.97
N SER A 322 0.36 -10.35 8.39
CA SER A 322 -0.47 -10.60 7.20
C SER A 322 -1.96 -10.58 7.53
N GLU A 323 -2.36 -11.15 8.67
CA GLU A 323 -3.73 -11.12 9.19
C GLU A 323 -4.18 -9.68 9.48
N SER A 324 -3.41 -8.92 10.27
CA SER A 324 -3.74 -7.53 10.60
C SER A 324 -3.75 -6.61 9.36
N ASN A 325 -2.89 -6.87 8.37
CA ASN A 325 -2.93 -6.15 7.09
C ASN A 325 -4.15 -6.52 6.22
N ALA A 326 -4.67 -7.75 6.34
CA ALA A 326 -5.92 -8.15 5.69
C ALA A 326 -7.14 -7.46 6.33
N GLU A 327 -7.22 -7.44 7.67
CA GLU A 327 -8.24 -6.72 8.43
C GLU A 327 -8.26 -5.22 8.07
N LEU A 328 -7.10 -4.56 8.09
CA LEU A 328 -6.97 -3.15 7.73
C LEU A 328 -7.40 -2.86 6.28
N ASN A 329 -7.12 -3.79 5.36
CA ASN A 329 -7.56 -3.67 3.97
C ASN A 329 -9.08 -3.87 3.81
N GLU A 330 -9.71 -4.73 4.62
CA GLU A 330 -11.17 -4.84 4.69
C GLU A 330 -11.81 -3.54 5.22
N GLU A 331 -11.29 -2.97 6.32
CA GLU A 331 -11.74 -1.67 6.85
C GLU A 331 -11.61 -0.55 5.80
N LEU A 332 -10.48 -0.47 5.10
CA LEU A 332 -10.27 0.51 4.04
C LEU A 332 -11.25 0.33 2.87
N SER A 333 -11.62 -0.91 2.53
CA SER A 333 -12.61 -1.20 1.50
C SER A 333 -14.02 -0.77 1.92
N PHE A 334 -14.40 -1.03 3.18
CA PHE A 334 -15.67 -0.61 3.78
C PHE A 334 -15.79 0.91 3.86
N LEU A 335 -14.74 1.59 4.34
CA LEU A 335 -14.69 3.05 4.42
C LEU A 335 -14.75 3.70 3.03
N ARG A 336 -14.13 3.10 2.01
CA ARG A 336 -14.22 3.55 0.62
C ARG A 336 -15.65 3.42 0.07
N GLY A 337 -16.27 2.25 0.19
CA GLY A 337 -17.67 2.07 -0.26
C GLY A 337 -18.65 3.01 0.46
N ARG A 338 -18.41 3.29 1.75
CA ARG A 338 -19.18 4.29 2.49
C ARG A 338 -18.95 5.72 1.99
N LEU A 339 -17.71 6.09 1.63
CA LEU A 339 -17.39 7.39 1.04
C LEU A 339 -18.07 7.58 -0.32
N GLU A 340 -17.98 6.58 -1.21
CA GLU A 340 -18.66 6.57 -2.51
C GLU A 340 -20.18 6.75 -2.37
N SER A 341 -20.79 6.08 -1.37
CA SER A 341 -22.22 6.25 -1.07
C SER A 341 -22.59 7.68 -0.61
N LEU A 342 -21.68 8.33 0.11
CA LEU A 342 -21.87 9.68 0.64
C LEU A 342 -21.66 10.75 -0.44
N GLU A 343 -20.69 10.55 -1.34
CA GLU A 343 -20.44 11.38 -2.51
C GLU A 343 -21.62 11.35 -3.49
N ALA A 344 -22.18 10.17 -3.77
CA ALA A 344 -23.38 10.03 -4.58
C ALA A 344 -24.59 10.75 -3.96
N SER A 345 -24.77 10.63 -2.63
CA SER A 345 -25.83 11.33 -1.90
C SER A 345 -25.65 12.86 -1.93
N LEU A 346 -24.42 13.35 -1.75
CA LEU A 346 -24.07 14.76 -1.85
C LEU A 346 -24.37 15.33 -3.24
N HIS A 347 -23.97 14.62 -4.30
CA HIS A 347 -24.27 15.02 -5.68
C HIS A 347 -25.79 15.07 -5.95
N GLN A 348 -26.54 14.08 -5.46
CA GLN A 348 -28.00 14.07 -5.57
C GLN A 348 -28.65 15.26 -4.83
N ALA A 349 -28.18 15.57 -3.61
CA ALA A 349 -28.66 16.72 -2.84
C ALA A 349 -28.32 18.06 -3.52
N GLN A 350 -27.15 18.16 -4.17
CA GLN A 350 -26.72 19.35 -4.91
C GLN A 350 -27.57 19.60 -6.16
N GLU A 351 -27.86 18.57 -6.97
CA GLU A 351 -28.76 18.70 -8.12
C GLU A 351 -30.21 18.94 -7.68
N MET A 352 -30.68 18.37 -6.56
CA MET A 352 -31.98 18.69 -5.98
C MET A 352 -32.06 20.17 -5.58
N LYS A 353 -31.09 20.68 -4.82
CA LYS A 353 -30.99 22.10 -4.43
C LYS A 353 -31.02 23.04 -5.64
N LYS A 354 -30.30 22.67 -6.72
CA LYS A 354 -30.24 23.39 -7.99
C LYS A 354 -31.59 23.35 -8.75
N ALA A 355 -32.34 22.26 -8.68
CA ALA A 355 -33.70 22.18 -9.21
C ALA A 355 -34.68 23.05 -8.41
N THR A 356 -34.65 22.97 -7.07
CA THR A 356 -35.47 23.81 -6.18
C THR A 356 -35.18 25.30 -6.38
N ALA A 357 -33.91 25.70 -6.56
CA ALA A 357 -33.54 27.08 -6.85
C ALA A 357 -34.12 27.60 -8.18
N LYS A 358 -34.21 26.74 -9.21
CA LYS A 358 -34.89 27.09 -10.48
C LYS A 358 -36.39 27.26 -10.30
N ASP A 359 -37.05 26.36 -9.58
CA ASP A 359 -38.50 26.46 -9.29
C ASP A 359 -38.83 27.74 -8.48
N ILE A 360 -38.04 28.04 -7.46
CA ILE A 360 -38.14 29.31 -6.71
C ILE A 360 -37.97 30.52 -7.64
N GLY A 361 -37.00 30.50 -8.56
CA GLY A 361 -36.81 31.57 -9.54
C GLY A 361 -38.02 31.78 -10.45
N ILE A 362 -38.64 30.69 -10.92
CA ILE A 362 -39.86 30.73 -11.75
C ILE A 362 -41.04 31.32 -10.94
N ARG A 363 -41.27 30.82 -9.71
CA ARG A 363 -42.33 31.35 -8.82
C ARG A 363 -42.12 32.82 -8.48
N THR A 364 -40.88 33.22 -8.18
CA THR A 364 -40.52 34.61 -7.86
C THR A 364 -40.83 35.54 -9.02
N LYS A 365 -40.57 35.11 -10.27
CA LYS A 365 -40.96 35.88 -11.45
C LYS A 365 -42.48 36.06 -11.54
N VAL A 366 -43.26 34.97 -11.43
CA VAL A 366 -44.74 35.03 -11.50
C VAL A 366 -45.31 35.94 -10.40
N ILE A 367 -44.77 35.88 -9.18
CA ILE A 367 -45.16 36.77 -8.07
C ILE A 367 -44.81 38.23 -8.40
N THR A 368 -43.65 38.50 -8.99
CA THR A 368 -43.21 39.85 -9.39
C THR A 368 -44.13 40.43 -10.47
N ASP A 369 -44.45 39.64 -11.50
CA ASP A 369 -45.35 40.02 -12.59
C ASP A 369 -46.76 40.35 -12.04
N LEU A 370 -47.28 39.54 -11.10
CA LEU A 370 -48.56 39.77 -10.44
C LEU A 370 -48.57 41.02 -9.52
N VAL A 371 -47.50 41.25 -8.76
CA VAL A 371 -47.34 42.45 -7.92
C VAL A 371 -47.28 43.71 -8.77
N MET A 372 -46.63 43.66 -9.94
CA MET A 372 -46.59 44.76 -10.90
C MET A 372 -47.98 45.06 -11.47
N GLN A 373 -48.75 44.04 -11.88
CA GLN A 373 -50.15 44.22 -12.31
C GLN A 373 -51.02 44.84 -11.20
N LEU A 374 -50.88 44.36 -9.96
CA LEU A 374 -51.62 44.85 -8.80
C LEU A 374 -51.26 46.30 -8.44
N ALA A 375 -50.02 46.73 -8.67
CA ALA A 375 -49.61 48.13 -8.53
C ALA A 375 -50.27 49.04 -9.59
N ILE A 376 -50.30 48.61 -10.86
CA ILE A 376 -50.97 49.34 -11.96
C ILE A 376 -52.46 49.50 -11.68
N GLU A 377 -53.14 48.43 -11.23
CA GLU A 377 -54.56 48.49 -10.87
C GLU A 377 -54.84 49.39 -9.66
N ARG A 378 -53.96 49.40 -8.65
CA ARG A 378 -54.05 50.36 -7.54
C ARG A 378 -53.93 51.81 -8.03
N GLU A 379 -53.00 52.10 -8.93
CA GLU A 379 -52.85 53.44 -9.51
C GLU A 379 -54.09 53.84 -10.34
N ARG A 380 -54.62 52.91 -11.14
CA ARG A 380 -55.84 53.10 -11.94
C ARG A 380 -57.05 53.44 -11.05
N LEU A 381 -57.26 52.66 -9.98
CA LEU A 381 -58.33 52.89 -9.01
C LEU A 381 -58.14 54.21 -8.24
N HIS A 382 -56.91 54.55 -7.86
CA HIS A 382 -56.62 55.82 -7.17
C HIS A 382 -56.91 57.04 -8.05
N LYS A 383 -56.62 56.98 -9.36
CA LYS A 383 -57.00 58.01 -10.34
C LYS A 383 -58.53 58.12 -10.48
N GLN A 384 -59.24 56.99 -10.54
CA GLN A 384 -60.72 56.99 -10.60
C GLN A 384 -61.34 57.60 -9.33
N LEU A 385 -60.85 57.23 -8.14
CA LEU A 385 -61.29 57.81 -6.87
C LEU A 385 -61.01 59.32 -6.80
N SER A 386 -59.85 59.77 -7.28
CA SER A 386 -59.49 61.20 -7.30
C SER A 386 -60.40 62.01 -8.24
N SER A 387 -60.74 61.46 -9.41
CA SER A 387 -61.69 62.08 -10.34
C SER A 387 -63.09 62.19 -9.74
N LEU A 388 -63.58 61.11 -9.11
CA LEU A 388 -64.89 61.08 -8.45
C LEU A 388 -64.94 62.02 -7.22
N ALA A 389 -63.83 62.17 -6.50
CA ALA A 389 -63.73 63.13 -5.40
C ALA A 389 -63.84 64.59 -5.89
N MET A 390 -63.20 64.94 -7.01
CA MET A 390 -63.37 66.27 -7.64
C MET A 390 -64.81 66.49 -8.12
N GLU A 391 -65.43 65.49 -8.77
CA GLU A 391 -66.83 65.59 -9.21
C GLU A 391 -67.78 65.81 -8.03
N ASN A 392 -67.60 65.06 -6.93
CA ASN A 392 -68.36 65.25 -5.69
C ASN A 392 -68.17 66.66 -5.08
N GLN A 393 -66.95 67.21 -5.10
CA GLN A 393 -66.71 68.60 -4.68
C GLN A 393 -67.46 69.61 -5.57
N ILE A 394 -67.45 69.43 -6.90
CA ILE A 394 -68.17 70.30 -7.85
C ILE A 394 -69.68 70.22 -7.62
N LEU A 395 -70.24 69.03 -7.38
CA LEU A 395 -71.66 68.84 -7.06
C LEU A 395 -72.03 69.49 -5.71
N LEU A 396 -71.18 69.37 -4.70
CA LEU A 396 -71.38 69.99 -3.38
C LEU A 396 -71.38 71.53 -3.49
N VAL A 397 -70.46 72.13 -4.25
CA VAL A 397 -70.44 73.58 -4.52
C VAL A 397 -71.69 74.03 -5.28
N ARG A 398 -72.18 73.25 -6.26
CA ARG A 398 -73.45 73.54 -6.96
C ARG A 398 -74.64 73.53 -6.02
N LEU A 399 -74.75 72.53 -5.14
CA LEU A 399 -75.81 72.46 -4.13
C LEU A 399 -75.76 73.65 -3.16
N GLN A 400 -74.57 74.05 -2.71
CA GLN A 400 -74.40 75.25 -1.88
C GLN A 400 -74.83 76.54 -2.59
N HIS A 401 -74.59 76.66 -3.91
CA HIS A 401 -75.05 77.81 -4.69
C HIS A 401 -76.58 77.87 -4.77
N MET A 402 -77.23 76.75 -5.14
CA MET A 402 -78.70 76.66 -5.22
C MET A 402 -79.39 76.95 -3.88
N ASN A 403 -78.76 76.58 -2.76
CA ASN A 403 -79.26 76.86 -1.42
C ASN A 403 -79.09 78.36 -1.03
N LYS A 404 -78.06 79.04 -1.54
CA LYS A 404 -77.88 80.49 -1.38
C LYS A 404 -78.96 81.28 -2.12
N ASP A 405 -79.26 80.88 -3.36
CA ASP A 405 -80.19 81.57 -4.25
C ASP A 405 -81.68 81.42 -3.85
N SER A 406 -81.99 80.73 -2.75
CA SER A 406 -83.35 80.44 -2.28
C SER A 406 -83.65 80.85 -0.82
N SER A 407 -82.69 81.46 -0.11
CA SER A 407 -82.81 81.76 1.33
C SER A 407 -83.51 83.10 1.65
N VAL A 408 -84.85 83.10 1.70
CA VAL A 408 -85.64 84.18 2.34
C VAL A 408 -86.20 83.69 3.70
N THR A 409 -85.55 84.15 4.76
CA THR A 409 -86.00 84.53 6.12
C THR A 409 -87.27 83.93 6.76
N ILE A 410 -87.20 83.77 8.11
CA ILE A 410 -88.27 83.47 9.10
C ILE A 410 -88.56 81.95 9.28
N GLY A 411 -88.65 81.39 10.51
CA GLY A 411 -88.34 81.93 11.84
C GLY A 411 -89.02 81.20 13.02
N HIS A 412 -88.39 81.26 14.21
CA HIS A 412 -88.92 80.92 15.55
C HIS A 412 -89.09 79.45 16.04
N ASN A 413 -87.98 78.91 16.54
CA ASN A 413 -87.77 78.31 17.87
C ASN A 413 -88.83 77.38 18.52
N THR A 414 -88.45 76.10 18.69
CA THR A 414 -88.63 75.20 19.86
C THR A 414 -87.79 73.92 19.61
N GLY A 415 -87.08 73.29 20.55
CA GLY A 415 -86.84 73.60 21.98
C GLY A 415 -85.77 72.69 22.62
N GLU A 416 -85.92 72.41 23.93
CA GLU A 416 -85.23 71.42 24.79
C GLU A 416 -83.78 70.94 24.48
N ASN A 417 -82.84 71.58 25.18
CA ASN A 417 -81.75 70.99 25.99
C ASN A 417 -80.82 69.85 25.48
N ILE A 418 -79.51 70.17 25.49
CA ILE A 418 -78.43 69.42 26.16
C ILE A 418 -78.23 67.95 25.69
N LYS A 419 -77.13 67.59 24.99
CA LYS A 419 -75.75 67.71 25.50
C LYS A 419 -74.64 67.58 24.41
N GLU A 420 -73.42 67.94 24.81
CA GLU A 420 -72.06 67.61 24.33
C GLU A 420 -71.96 66.57 23.17
N PHE A 421 -71.13 66.75 22.13
CA PHE A 421 -69.73 67.23 22.17
C PHE A 421 -69.33 68.23 21.07
N PHE A 422 -68.15 68.83 21.23
CA PHE A 422 -67.54 69.89 20.42
C PHE A 422 -66.07 69.53 20.10
N PHE A 423 -65.47 70.18 19.10
CA PHE A 423 -64.03 70.16 18.72
C PHE A 423 -63.49 68.88 18.04
N PRO A 424 -62.30 68.94 17.36
CA PRO A 424 -61.49 70.12 17.01
C PRO A 424 -61.15 70.27 15.50
N GLU A 425 -60.75 71.48 15.10
CA GLU A 425 -59.79 71.66 14.00
C GLU A 425 -58.38 71.26 14.48
N HIS A 426 -57.53 70.73 13.59
CA HIS A 426 -56.09 70.83 13.80
C HIS A 426 -55.30 70.74 12.49
N ASP A 427 -54.60 71.82 12.15
CA ASP A 427 -53.33 71.72 11.44
C ASP A 427 -52.33 70.97 12.33
N LEU A 428 -51.63 69.99 11.76
CA LEU A 428 -50.33 69.52 12.25
C LEU A 428 -49.43 69.10 11.08
N ALA A 429 -48.19 69.54 11.13
CA ALA A 429 -47.17 69.26 10.12
C ALA A 429 -46.30 68.04 10.49
N ALA A 430 -45.63 67.50 9.47
CA ALA A 430 -44.41 66.69 9.53
C ALA A 430 -44.43 65.38 10.37
N VAL A 431 -44.34 64.25 9.66
CA VAL A 431 -43.52 63.11 10.11
C VAL A 431 -42.52 62.74 9.02
N SER A 432 -41.35 63.37 9.06
CA SER A 432 -40.12 62.66 8.72
C SER A 432 -39.61 62.00 10.00
N SER A 433 -39.42 60.68 10.02
CA SER A 433 -38.63 60.04 11.07
C SER A 433 -37.69 59.02 10.45
N ALA A 434 -36.41 59.21 10.74
CA ALA A 434 -35.34 58.28 10.43
C ALA A 434 -34.55 58.03 11.72
N ARG A 435 -33.86 56.88 11.77
CA ARG A 435 -32.77 56.58 12.72
C ARG A 435 -33.16 56.30 14.18
N GLY A 436 -33.70 55.10 14.40
CA GLY A 436 -32.92 53.99 14.99
C GLY A 436 -32.53 54.03 16.48
N SER A 437 -32.56 52.84 17.09
CA SER A 437 -31.96 52.51 18.38
C SER A 437 -31.45 51.06 18.32
N ASN A 438 -30.19 50.83 18.69
CA ASN A 438 -29.71 49.49 19.04
C ASN A 438 -30.06 49.23 20.50
N GLU A 439 -30.43 48.02 20.87
CA GLU A 439 -30.05 47.46 22.17
C GLU A 439 -30.09 45.93 22.15
N GLU A 440 -29.56 45.31 23.21
CA GLU A 440 -28.95 43.99 23.23
C GLU A 440 -29.73 43.00 24.13
N ILE A 441 -29.27 41.75 24.22
CA ILE A 441 -29.65 40.73 25.23
C ILE A 441 -31.06 40.12 25.06
N SER A 442 -31.11 38.88 24.54
CA SER A 442 -31.30 37.71 25.40
C SER A 442 -31.00 36.41 24.66
N GLU A 443 -30.42 35.45 25.36
CA GLU A 443 -30.20 34.08 24.86
C GLU A 443 -31.41 33.15 25.12
N LEU A 444 -31.23 31.89 24.66
CA LEU A 444 -31.89 30.64 25.02
C LEU A 444 -33.14 30.18 24.22
N PRO A 445 -33.29 28.86 23.95
CA PRO A 445 -34.28 28.33 23.01
C PRO A 445 -35.38 27.46 23.66
N PRO A 446 -36.42 27.08 22.90
CA PRO A 446 -37.09 25.79 23.04
C PRO A 446 -36.21 24.71 22.36
N SER A 447 -35.79 23.60 22.98
CA SER A 447 -36.61 22.53 23.57
C SER A 447 -37.71 22.07 22.60
N GLY A 448 -37.81 20.82 22.15
CA GLY A 448 -37.27 19.60 22.74
C GLY A 448 -38.41 18.59 22.79
N SER A 449 -38.46 17.70 21.80
CA SER A 449 -39.42 16.60 21.69
C SER A 449 -38.70 15.46 20.96
N GLU A 450 -38.11 14.51 21.67
CA GLU A 450 -38.78 13.37 22.32
C GLU A 450 -39.14 12.27 21.29
N TRP A 451 -38.69 11.05 21.57
CA TRP A 451 -38.95 9.90 20.71
C TRP A 451 -40.33 9.33 20.99
N ASP A 452 -41.02 8.84 19.95
CA ASP A 452 -42.05 7.83 20.12
C ASP A 452 -41.79 6.62 19.20
N LYS A 453 -42.33 5.46 19.58
CA LYS A 453 -42.11 4.16 18.94
C LYS A 453 -43.40 3.56 18.44
N THR A 454 -43.25 2.74 17.40
CA THR A 454 -44.16 1.65 17.01
C THR A 454 -45.34 2.02 16.12
N SER A 455 -45.19 1.69 14.82
CA SER A 455 -46.28 1.04 14.09
C SER A 455 -45.74 -0.03 13.15
N LYS A 456 -46.03 -1.30 13.43
CA LYS A 456 -45.98 -2.34 12.40
C LYS A 456 -47.17 -2.15 11.46
N ASN A 457 -46.97 -2.35 10.16
CA ASN A 457 -47.90 -3.08 9.28
C ASN A 457 -47.19 -3.43 7.96
N ALA A 458 -47.76 -4.35 7.18
CA ALA A 458 -47.03 -5.09 6.15
C ALA A 458 -47.66 -5.04 4.75
N SER A 459 -46.80 -5.11 3.73
CA SER A 459 -47.09 -5.59 2.37
C SER A 459 -45.80 -6.21 1.84
N ILE A 460 -45.67 -7.54 1.73
CA ILE A 460 -46.14 -8.38 0.62
C ILE A 460 -45.44 -8.02 -0.70
N GLY A 461 -44.54 -8.92 -1.12
CA GLY A 461 -43.71 -8.83 -2.32
C GLY A 461 -42.83 -10.09 -2.45
N LYS A 462 -43.46 -11.27 -2.55
CA LYS A 462 -42.73 -12.55 -2.61
C LYS A 462 -42.27 -12.86 -4.05
N THR A 463 -40.97 -13.09 -4.23
CA THR A 463 -40.48 -13.95 -5.32
C THR A 463 -39.73 -15.13 -4.70
N LYS A 464 -40.17 -16.35 -5.02
CA LYS A 464 -39.70 -17.60 -4.43
C LYS A 464 -39.09 -18.47 -5.52
N VAL A 465 -37.80 -18.78 -5.40
CA VAL A 465 -37.18 -19.94 -6.05
C VAL A 465 -36.64 -20.83 -4.94
N ARG A 466 -36.84 -22.15 -5.05
CA ARG A 466 -36.43 -23.15 -4.04
C ARG A 466 -36.05 -24.45 -4.72
N SER A 467 -34.89 -24.97 -4.33
CA SER A 467 -34.41 -26.36 -4.42
C SER A 467 -33.52 -26.53 -3.17
N ALA A 468 -33.87 -27.35 -2.17
CA ALA A 468 -33.51 -28.77 -2.05
C ALA A 468 -31.97 -28.93 -1.90
N ASP A 469 -31.41 -29.55 -0.85
CA ASP A 469 -31.91 -30.61 0.05
C ASP A 469 -31.39 -30.46 1.52
N ILE A 470 -32.18 -30.72 2.56
CA ILE A 470 -32.38 -31.96 3.38
C ILE A 470 -31.35 -32.18 4.53
N THR A 471 -31.86 -32.02 5.77
CA THR A 471 -31.48 -32.60 7.10
C THR A 471 -29.99 -32.75 7.48
N SER A 472 -29.58 -32.27 8.65
CA SER A 472 -29.85 -32.99 9.91
C SER A 472 -29.99 -32.10 11.16
N GLU A 473 -30.58 -32.66 12.22
CA GLU A 473 -30.63 -32.04 13.55
C GLU A 473 -29.39 -32.41 14.37
N LEU A 474 -28.83 -31.45 15.12
CA LEU A 474 -28.22 -31.76 16.41
C LEU A 474 -28.41 -30.59 17.39
N GLU A 475 -29.00 -30.90 18.53
CA GLU A 475 -29.22 -29.98 19.63
C GLU A 475 -27.91 -29.69 20.39
N THR A 476 -27.58 -28.41 20.64
CA THR A 476 -26.69 -28.04 21.76
C THR A 476 -26.76 -26.56 22.13
N VAL A 477 -27.22 -26.29 23.35
CA VAL A 477 -26.77 -25.25 24.30
C VAL A 477 -26.61 -23.79 23.83
N ARG A 478 -27.29 -22.89 24.57
CA ARG A 478 -27.15 -21.43 24.50
C ARG A 478 -25.67 -20.99 24.58
N ARG A 479 -25.12 -20.40 23.52
CA ARG A 479 -23.93 -19.55 23.67
C ARG A 479 -24.33 -18.27 24.40
N ILE A 480 -23.65 -17.99 25.51
CA ILE A 480 -23.67 -16.66 26.13
C ILE A 480 -22.78 -15.76 25.27
N ASP A 481 -23.25 -14.55 24.99
CA ASP A 481 -22.49 -13.58 24.19
C ASP A 481 -21.28 -13.06 24.99
N ALA A 482 -20.09 -13.18 24.39
CA ALA A 482 -18.82 -12.78 24.98
C ALA A 482 -18.40 -11.33 24.60
N GLY A 483 -19.17 -10.66 23.73
CA GLY A 483 -18.81 -9.37 23.12
C GLY A 483 -18.86 -8.13 24.01
N LEU A 484 -19.09 -8.25 25.33
CA LEU A 484 -19.34 -7.09 26.21
C LEU A 484 -18.56 -7.08 27.55
N LEU A 485 -17.39 -7.72 27.62
CA LEU A 485 -16.45 -7.44 28.70
C LEU A 485 -15.79 -6.07 28.46
N ASN A 486 -16.27 -5.04 29.16
CA ASN A 486 -15.68 -3.69 29.12
C ASN A 486 -14.16 -3.75 29.38
N PHE A 487 -13.36 -3.24 28.45
CA PHE A 487 -11.89 -3.24 28.46
C PHE A 487 -11.25 -2.78 29.79
N LYS A 488 -11.96 -1.92 30.54
CA LYS A 488 -11.61 -1.49 31.91
C LYS A 488 -11.41 -2.66 32.88
N TYR A 489 -12.20 -3.73 32.80
CA TYR A 489 -12.06 -4.89 33.69
C TYR A 489 -10.89 -5.80 33.28
N VAL A 490 -10.64 -5.94 31.97
CA VAL A 490 -9.50 -6.71 31.44
C VAL A 490 -8.18 -6.04 31.84
N SER A 491 -8.09 -4.72 31.69
CA SER A 491 -6.91 -3.94 32.10
C SER A 491 -6.68 -3.94 33.62
N ILE A 492 -7.74 -3.89 34.43
CA ILE A 492 -7.64 -4.06 35.90
C ILE A 492 -7.16 -5.47 36.26
N ALA A 493 -7.68 -6.52 35.62
CA ALA A 493 -7.25 -7.90 35.87
C ALA A 493 -5.76 -8.12 35.53
N MET A 494 -5.30 -7.58 34.38
CA MET A 494 -3.88 -7.61 33.99
C MET A 494 -2.98 -6.86 34.98
N LEU A 495 -3.41 -5.71 35.50
CA LEU A 495 -2.67 -4.99 36.54
C LEU A 495 -2.53 -5.80 37.84
N ILE A 496 -3.61 -6.44 38.30
CA ILE A 496 -3.59 -7.31 39.49
C ILE A 496 -2.66 -8.51 39.28
N LEU A 497 -2.66 -9.11 38.08
CA LEU A 497 -1.75 -10.18 37.73
C LEU A 497 -0.28 -9.71 37.76
N LEU A 498 0.01 -8.55 37.16
CA LEU A 498 1.36 -7.98 37.11
C LEU A 498 1.91 -7.69 38.52
N ILE A 499 1.09 -7.08 39.38
CA ILE A 499 1.42 -6.80 40.79
C ILE A 499 1.69 -8.12 41.55
N SER A 500 0.90 -9.17 41.28
CA SER A 500 1.08 -10.48 41.89
C SER A 500 2.39 -11.17 41.46
N VAL A 501 2.77 -11.05 40.18
CA VAL A 501 4.06 -11.55 39.67
C VAL A 501 5.24 -10.79 40.28
N VAL A 502 5.16 -9.45 40.34
CA VAL A 502 6.20 -8.63 40.99
C VAL A 502 6.33 -8.98 42.47
N ALA A 503 5.22 -9.14 43.19
CA ALA A 503 5.23 -9.55 44.60
C ALA A 503 5.80 -10.97 44.80
N TYR A 504 5.53 -11.91 43.87
CA TYR A 504 6.11 -13.25 43.90
C TYR A 504 7.63 -13.21 43.70
N LEU A 505 8.12 -12.49 42.68
CA LEU A 505 9.56 -12.34 42.40
C LEU A 505 10.28 -11.66 43.57
N PHE A 506 9.71 -10.59 44.13
CA PHE A 506 10.28 -9.90 45.29
C PHE A 506 10.29 -10.78 46.55
N ARG A 507 9.33 -11.71 46.68
CA ARG A 507 9.35 -12.71 47.76
C ARG A 507 10.41 -13.78 47.54
N GLN A 508 10.57 -14.25 46.29
CA GLN A 508 11.60 -15.24 45.93
C GLN A 508 13.02 -14.70 46.13
N GLN A 509 13.24 -13.41 45.86
CA GLN A 509 14.53 -12.73 46.01
C GLN A 509 14.91 -12.41 47.48
N ASN A 510 13.99 -12.58 48.44
CA ASN A 510 14.20 -12.35 49.87
C ASN A 510 14.17 -13.64 50.72
N CYS A 511 14.19 -14.82 50.10
CA CYS A 511 14.28 -16.11 50.78
C CYS A 511 15.70 -16.70 50.63
N PRO A 512 16.56 -16.66 51.66
CA PRO A 512 17.83 -17.38 51.62
C PRO A 512 17.61 -18.88 51.87
N PHE A 513 18.12 -19.70 50.94
CA PHE A 513 18.36 -21.14 51.08
C PHE A 513 19.68 -21.47 50.36
#